data_AF-A0A0E0MCD7-F1
#
_entry.id   AF-A0A0E0MCD7-F1
#
_cell.length_a   1.000
_cell.length_b   1.000
_cell.length_c   1.000
_cell.angle_alpha   90.00
_cell.angle_beta   90.00
_cell.angle_gamma   90.00
#
_symmetry.space_group_name_H-M   'P 1'
#
loop_
_entity.id
_entity.type
_entity.pdbx_description
1 polymer ?
#
loop_
_entity_poly.entity_id
_entity_poly.type
_entity_poly.pdbx_seq_one_letter_code
_entity_poly.pdbx_strand_id
1 'polypeptide(L)'
;MGKHVDDIIDGGITPLACTVYNGSVTSMKTLLQAGANVQISKPIGKAIVADLTSSESMVQILLDSGANADAIDEVMFEDPPIIAAAKRKQMNVVQLLLSSSIPIEGVDWSLNGIIAYTESVTFKAEDDVRTAARVTALRERMFNALENTNYLLADICCKALRNDLNTTEWDRFRNLCLLYHSYSFHGQKPDMSSDAIFNIALVYQKQDKGKEVMCLKAALALNPQNERAESCLR
;
A
#
# COMPACT_ATOMS: atom_id res chain seq x y z
N MET A 1 -9.92 -27.21 -14.71
CA MET A 1 -8.61 -27.06 -14.05
C MET A 1 -8.86 -26.44 -12.68
N GLY A 2 -8.59 -27.17 -11.61
CA GLY A 2 -8.80 -26.67 -10.24
C GLY A 2 -7.79 -25.58 -9.93
N LYS A 3 -8.26 -24.40 -9.51
CA LYS A 3 -7.38 -23.31 -9.09
C LYS A 3 -6.63 -23.74 -7.82
N HIS A 4 -5.31 -23.66 -7.83
CA HIS A 4 -4.50 -23.89 -6.65
C HIS A 4 -4.66 -22.71 -5.68
N VAL A 5 -4.57 -22.95 -4.36
CA VAL A 5 -4.76 -21.91 -3.32
C VAL A 5 -3.73 -20.77 -3.44
N ASP A 6 -2.60 -21.04 -4.08
CA ASP A 6 -1.51 -20.09 -4.34
C ASP A 6 -1.49 -19.53 -5.77
N ASP A 7 -2.48 -19.86 -6.61
CA ASP A 7 -2.54 -19.34 -7.97
C ASP A 7 -2.50 -17.82 -7.94
N ILE A 8 -1.44 -17.28 -8.54
CA ILE A 8 -1.17 -15.86 -8.60
C ILE A 8 -2.29 -15.19 -9.38
N ILE A 9 -2.94 -14.19 -8.79
CA ILE A 9 -3.94 -13.37 -9.47
C ILE A 9 -3.26 -12.22 -10.22
N ASP A 10 -4.04 -11.44 -10.97
CA ASP A 10 -3.56 -10.28 -11.74
C ASP A 10 -2.49 -9.49 -10.98
N GLY A 11 -1.31 -9.38 -11.59
CA GLY A 11 -0.21 -8.57 -11.05
C GLY A 11 0.81 -9.26 -10.15
N GLY A 12 0.88 -10.60 -10.11
CA GLY A 12 1.93 -11.24 -9.31
C GLY A 12 1.56 -11.43 -7.84
N ILE A 13 0.28 -11.28 -7.48
CA ILE A 13 -0.18 -11.24 -6.09
C ILE A 13 -0.85 -12.57 -5.74
N THR A 14 -0.49 -13.18 -4.60
CA THR A 14 -1.15 -14.39 -4.12
C THR A 14 -2.50 -14.08 -3.47
N PRO A 15 -3.45 -15.03 -3.44
CA PRO A 15 -4.70 -14.87 -2.71
C PRO A 15 -4.47 -14.51 -1.23
N LEU A 16 -3.46 -15.12 -0.60
CA LEU A 16 -3.06 -14.80 0.78
C LEU A 16 -2.69 -13.32 0.93
N ALA A 17 -1.85 -12.78 0.02
CA ALA A 17 -1.46 -11.37 0.06
C ALA A 17 -2.67 -10.43 -0.09
N CYS A 18 -3.67 -10.77 -0.90
CA CYS A 18 -4.90 -9.98 -1.02
C CYS A 18 -5.68 -9.91 0.29
N THR A 19 -5.78 -11.02 1.01
CA THR A 19 -6.47 -11.03 2.30
C THR A 19 -5.79 -10.15 3.33
N VAL A 20 -4.45 -10.11 3.31
CA VAL A 20 -3.64 -9.22 4.14
C VAL A 20 -3.89 -7.76 3.77
N TYR A 21 -3.84 -7.40 2.49
CA TYR A 21 -4.10 -6.02 2.06
C TYR A 21 -5.51 -5.52 2.39
N ASN A 22 -6.50 -6.42 2.35
CA ASN A 22 -7.88 -6.10 2.66
C ASN A 22 -8.18 -6.17 4.17
N GLY A 23 -7.21 -6.54 5.00
CA GLY A 23 -7.39 -6.76 6.43
C GLY A 23 -8.36 -7.87 6.80
N SER A 24 -8.61 -8.80 5.87
CA SER A 24 -9.56 -9.88 6.06
C SER A 24 -8.91 -11.04 6.82
N VAL A 25 -8.86 -10.94 8.14
CA VAL A 25 -8.31 -11.98 9.04
C VAL A 25 -8.99 -13.33 8.81
N THR A 26 -10.32 -13.34 8.64
CA THR A 26 -11.10 -14.57 8.43
C THR A 26 -10.72 -15.27 7.12
N SER A 27 -10.60 -14.49 6.03
CA SER A 27 -10.20 -15.05 4.73
C SER A 27 -8.76 -15.53 4.75
N MET A 28 -7.87 -14.80 5.43
CA MET A 28 -6.47 -15.17 5.61
C MET A 28 -6.34 -16.51 6.33
N LYS A 29 -7.04 -16.69 7.47
CA LYS A 29 -7.08 -17.98 8.20
C LYS A 29 -7.60 -19.12 7.33
N THR A 30 -8.64 -18.87 6.55
CA THR A 30 -9.24 -19.88 5.65
C THR A 30 -8.23 -20.34 4.59
N LEU A 31 -7.50 -19.40 3.97
CA LEU A 31 -6.47 -19.73 2.98
C LEU A 31 -5.30 -20.50 3.59
N LEU A 32 -4.83 -20.09 4.78
CA LEU A 32 -3.76 -20.80 5.49
C LEU A 32 -4.20 -22.23 5.87
N GLN A 33 -5.44 -22.42 6.32
CA GLN A 33 -6.02 -23.75 6.59
C GLN A 33 -6.16 -24.60 5.32
N ALA A 34 -6.39 -23.97 4.16
CA ALA A 34 -6.41 -24.64 2.87
C ALA A 34 -5.01 -24.94 2.31
N GLY A 35 -3.94 -24.66 3.06
CA GLY A 35 -2.56 -24.96 2.68
C GLY A 35 -1.88 -23.87 1.85
N ALA A 36 -2.38 -22.63 1.88
CA ALA A 36 -1.71 -21.50 1.23
C ALA A 36 -0.27 -21.37 1.71
N ASN A 37 0.66 -21.28 0.76
CA ASN A 37 2.07 -21.15 1.08
C ASN A 37 2.38 -19.73 1.56
N VAL A 38 2.63 -19.61 2.85
CA VAL A 38 2.97 -18.34 3.51
C VAL A 38 4.25 -17.69 2.97
N GLN A 39 5.16 -18.47 2.37
CA GLN A 39 6.46 -18.01 1.86
C GLN A 39 6.42 -17.43 0.45
N ILE A 40 5.40 -17.79 -0.36
CA ILE A 40 5.30 -17.30 -1.76
C ILE A 40 4.89 -15.82 -1.79
N SER A 41 4.37 -15.32 -0.68
CA SER A 41 4.03 -13.92 -0.51
C SER A 41 4.93 -13.27 0.53
N LYS A 42 4.92 -11.95 0.56
CA LYS A 42 5.62 -11.13 1.58
C LYS A 42 4.57 -10.55 2.53
N PRO A 43 3.81 -11.37 3.27
CA PRO A 43 2.55 -10.96 3.88
C PRO A 43 2.78 -10.08 5.12
N ILE A 44 3.92 -10.20 5.80
CA ILE A 44 4.19 -9.42 7.02
C ILE A 44 4.39 -7.94 6.68
N GLY A 45 5.26 -7.63 5.71
CA GLY A 45 5.44 -6.25 5.22
C GLY A 45 4.11 -5.64 4.78
N LYS A 46 3.30 -6.41 4.04
CA LYS A 46 1.95 -6.03 3.62
C LYS A 46 1.00 -5.75 4.78
N ALA A 47 1.00 -6.57 5.83
CA ALA A 47 0.16 -6.38 7.01
C ALA A 47 0.50 -5.08 7.74
N ILE A 48 1.79 -4.80 7.88
CA ILE A 48 2.31 -3.58 8.52
C ILE A 48 1.96 -2.35 7.69
N VAL A 49 2.02 -2.47 6.36
CA VAL A 49 1.72 -1.39 5.41
C VAL A 49 0.23 -1.06 5.34
N ALA A 50 -0.66 -2.05 5.47
CA ALA A 50 -2.08 -1.95 5.12
C ALA A 50 -2.97 -1.03 5.99
N ASP A 51 -2.43 -0.31 6.98
CA ASP A 51 -3.18 0.57 7.92
C ASP A 51 -4.44 -0.12 8.49
N LEU A 52 -4.22 -1.30 9.06
CA LEU A 52 -5.28 -2.11 9.61
C LEU A 52 -5.26 -2.03 11.12
N THR A 53 -6.45 -1.84 11.70
CA THR A 53 -6.68 -2.01 13.14
C THR A 53 -6.29 -3.42 13.63
N SER A 54 -6.20 -4.40 12.71
CA SER A 54 -5.83 -5.79 12.97
C SER A 54 -4.39 -6.16 12.58
N SER A 55 -3.50 -5.19 12.31
CA SER A 55 -2.10 -5.45 11.90
C SER A 55 -1.41 -6.44 12.86
N GLU A 56 -1.55 -6.24 14.18
CA GLU A 56 -0.97 -7.13 15.19
C GLU A 56 -1.47 -8.57 15.08
N SER A 57 -2.80 -8.77 15.04
CA SER A 57 -3.38 -10.11 14.92
C SER A 57 -2.98 -10.79 13.60
N MET A 58 -2.87 -10.02 12.52
CA MET A 58 -2.45 -10.56 11.23
C MET A 58 -0.99 -10.99 11.25
N VAL A 59 -0.09 -10.14 11.76
CA VAL A 59 1.33 -10.46 11.90
C VAL A 59 1.51 -11.70 12.78
N GLN A 60 0.80 -11.80 13.91
CA GLN A 60 0.86 -12.99 14.76
C GLN A 60 0.47 -14.26 13.99
N ILE A 61 -0.68 -14.27 13.31
CA ILE A 61 -1.15 -15.45 12.56
C ILE A 61 -0.16 -15.84 11.46
N LEU A 62 0.43 -14.86 10.78
CA LEU A 62 1.42 -15.11 9.73
C LEU A 62 2.69 -15.73 10.31
N LEU A 63 3.22 -15.20 11.42
CA LEU A 63 4.37 -15.76 12.14
C LEU A 63 4.07 -17.18 12.63
N ASP A 64 2.91 -17.42 13.24
CA ASP A 64 2.46 -18.75 13.70
C ASP A 64 2.35 -19.75 12.55
N SER A 65 2.07 -19.26 11.34
CA SER A 65 2.00 -20.07 10.11
C SER A 65 3.37 -20.26 9.46
N GLY A 66 4.45 -19.77 10.07
CA GLY A 66 5.83 -19.92 9.62
C GLY A 66 6.31 -18.84 8.67
N ALA A 67 5.60 -17.72 8.50
CA ALA A 67 6.07 -16.60 7.67
C ALA A 67 7.47 -16.15 8.10
N ASN A 68 8.34 -15.91 7.13
CA ASN A 68 9.64 -15.31 7.42
C ASN A 68 9.47 -13.87 7.93
N ALA A 69 9.83 -13.63 9.20
CA ALA A 69 9.74 -12.35 9.89
C ALA A 69 10.57 -11.23 9.23
N ASP A 70 11.60 -11.60 8.46
CA ASP A 70 12.52 -10.69 7.79
C ASP A 70 12.26 -10.62 6.27
N ALA A 71 11.15 -11.20 5.79
CA ALA A 71 10.79 -11.14 4.38
C ALA A 71 10.52 -9.68 3.94
N ILE A 72 11.38 -9.16 3.08
CA ILE A 72 11.27 -7.82 2.50
C ILE A 72 10.74 -7.85 1.08
N ASP A 73 9.83 -6.92 0.77
CA ASP A 73 9.46 -6.66 -0.61
C ASP A 73 10.40 -5.69 -1.32
N GLU A 74 11.52 -6.24 -1.82
CA GLU A 74 12.47 -5.51 -2.67
C GLU A 74 11.79 -4.80 -3.84
N VAL A 75 10.71 -5.36 -4.40
CA VAL A 75 9.97 -4.79 -5.53
C VAL A 75 9.11 -3.59 -5.10
N MET A 76 8.73 -3.55 -3.82
CA MET A 76 7.94 -2.46 -3.21
C MET A 76 8.81 -1.53 -2.35
N PHE A 77 10.13 -1.71 -2.35
CA PHE A 77 11.10 -0.92 -1.58
C PHE A 77 10.76 -0.88 -0.08
N GLU A 78 10.32 -2.01 0.47
CA GLU A 78 9.94 -2.10 1.89
C GLU A 78 11.18 -2.14 2.78
N ASP A 79 11.11 -1.42 3.91
CA ASP A 79 12.04 -1.61 5.02
C ASP A 79 11.85 -3.02 5.63
N PRO A 80 12.85 -3.58 6.34
CA PRO A 80 12.64 -4.77 7.15
C PRO A 80 11.38 -4.65 7.99
N PRO A 81 10.54 -5.69 8.11
CA PRO A 81 9.24 -5.60 8.79
C PRO A 81 9.32 -4.96 10.18
N ILE A 82 10.34 -5.29 10.96
CA ILE A 82 10.53 -4.72 12.30
C ILE A 82 10.84 -3.21 12.28
N ILE A 83 11.59 -2.74 11.28
CA ILE A 83 11.88 -1.32 11.06
C ILE A 83 10.63 -0.58 10.58
N ALA A 84 9.87 -1.18 9.65
CA ALA A 84 8.59 -0.62 9.20
C ALA A 84 7.59 -0.47 10.36
N ALA A 85 7.51 -1.47 11.26
CA ALA A 85 6.66 -1.43 12.45
C ALA A 85 7.12 -0.34 13.43
N ALA A 86 8.42 -0.19 13.66
CA ALA A 86 8.98 0.83 14.54
C ALA A 86 8.75 2.25 14.01
N LYS A 87 8.99 2.52 12.73
CA LYS A 87 8.67 3.79 12.06
C LYS A 87 7.19 4.16 12.19
N ARG A 88 6.32 3.15 12.16
CA ARG A 88 4.86 3.30 12.32
C ARG A 88 4.40 3.32 13.79
N LYS A 89 5.33 3.25 14.75
CA LYS A 89 5.04 3.22 16.20
C LYS A 89 4.13 2.07 16.60
N GLN A 90 4.14 0.97 15.86
CA GLN A 90 3.37 -0.25 16.17
C GLN A 90 4.15 -1.10 17.18
N MET A 91 4.23 -0.62 18.42
CA MET A 91 5.08 -1.23 19.47
C MET A 91 4.78 -2.72 19.70
N ASN A 92 3.50 -3.10 19.69
CA ASN A 92 3.11 -4.51 19.83
C ASN A 92 3.65 -5.36 18.68
N VAL A 93 3.59 -4.85 17.44
CA VAL A 93 4.13 -5.55 16.27
C VAL A 93 5.66 -5.66 16.32
N VAL A 94 6.35 -4.60 16.76
CA VAL A 94 7.80 -4.66 17.00
C VAL A 94 8.13 -5.73 18.04
N GLN A 95 7.34 -5.83 19.11
CA GLN A 95 7.52 -6.84 20.15
C GLN A 95 7.34 -8.27 19.64
N LEU A 96 6.37 -8.49 18.75
CA LEU A 96 6.16 -9.80 18.09
C LEU A 96 7.34 -10.18 17.20
N LEU A 97 7.87 -9.22 16.44
CA LEU A 97 8.95 -9.45 15.48
C LEU A 97 10.31 -9.62 16.18
N LEU A 98 10.57 -8.97 17.31
CA LEU A 98 11.85 -9.06 18.04
C LEU A 98 12.34 -10.49 18.29
N SER A 99 11.41 -11.41 18.60
CA SER A 99 11.73 -12.82 18.90
C SER A 99 11.88 -13.70 17.65
N SER A 100 11.42 -13.21 16.50
CA SER A 100 11.36 -13.98 15.24
C SER A 100 12.27 -13.42 14.14
N SER A 101 12.82 -12.22 14.33
CA SER A 101 13.68 -11.51 13.39
C SER A 101 15.17 -11.62 13.74
N ILE A 102 16.02 -11.50 12.73
CA ILE A 102 17.47 -11.46 12.88
C ILE A 102 17.91 -10.08 13.42
N PRO A 103 18.75 -10.04 14.47
CA PRO A 103 19.27 -8.78 15.00
C PRO A 103 20.06 -7.98 13.97
N ILE A 104 19.82 -6.67 13.93
CA ILE A 104 20.58 -5.73 13.09
C ILE A 104 21.89 -5.38 13.81
N GLU A 105 23.02 -5.54 13.12
CA GLU A 105 24.34 -5.23 13.68
C GLU A 105 24.45 -3.76 14.09
N GLY A 106 24.99 -3.53 15.29
CA GLY A 106 25.18 -2.18 15.83
C GLY A 106 23.92 -1.51 16.38
N VAL A 107 22.78 -2.20 16.39
CA VAL A 107 21.52 -1.72 16.98
C VAL A 107 21.26 -2.43 18.31
N ASP A 108 20.81 -1.69 19.32
CA ASP A 108 20.28 -2.30 20.55
C ASP A 108 19.02 -3.11 20.22
N TRP A 109 19.09 -4.44 20.33
CA TRP A 109 18.01 -5.36 19.97
C TRP A 109 16.96 -5.48 21.08
N SER A 110 16.46 -4.33 21.51
CA SER A 110 15.35 -4.19 22.45
C SER A 110 14.25 -3.34 21.79
N LEU A 111 13.03 -3.38 22.32
CA LEU A 111 11.93 -2.54 21.81
C LEU A 111 12.35 -1.06 21.77
N ASN A 112 12.94 -0.57 22.86
CA ASN A 112 13.42 0.81 22.97
C ASN A 112 14.62 1.08 22.06
N GLY A 113 15.52 0.11 21.91
CA GLY A 113 16.70 0.22 21.06
C GLY A 113 16.36 0.35 19.59
N ILE A 114 15.43 -0.47 19.09
CA ILE A 114 14.93 -0.38 17.70
C ILE A 114 14.18 0.94 17.47
N ILE A 115 13.33 1.35 18.42
CA ILE A 115 12.64 2.65 18.32
C ILE A 115 13.66 3.79 18.27
N ALA A 116 14.62 3.83 19.19
CA ALA A 116 15.68 4.83 19.23
C ALA A 116 16.53 4.83 17.96
N TYR A 117 16.81 3.67 17.39
CA TYR A 117 17.51 3.53 16.11
C TYR A 117 16.72 4.21 14.98
N THR A 118 15.43 3.90 14.82
CA THR A 118 14.58 4.55 13.81
C THR A 118 14.38 6.05 14.04
N GLU A 119 14.54 6.51 15.28
CA GLU A 119 14.45 7.93 15.63
C GLU A 119 15.79 8.68 15.53
N SER A 120 16.90 7.96 15.33
CA SER A 120 18.24 8.54 15.25
C SER A 120 18.39 9.47 14.04
N VAL A 121 19.23 10.50 14.20
CA VAL A 121 19.47 11.50 13.15
C VAL A 121 20.08 10.86 11.90
N THR A 122 20.99 9.90 12.08
CA THR A 122 21.64 9.17 10.99
C THR A 122 20.63 8.34 10.21
N PHE A 123 19.80 7.55 10.90
CA PHE A 123 18.78 6.75 10.23
C PHE A 123 17.78 7.62 9.46
N LYS A 124 17.28 8.70 10.07
CA LYS A 124 16.34 9.61 9.40
C LYS A 124 16.92 10.23 8.14
N ALA A 125 18.18 10.67 8.18
CA ALA A 125 18.83 11.24 6.99
C ALA A 125 18.95 10.23 5.84
N GLU A 126 19.29 8.97 6.13
CA GLU A 126 19.33 7.89 5.13
C GLU A 126 17.92 7.50 4.65
N ASP A 127 16.96 7.46 5.57
CA ASP A 127 15.57 7.11 5.29
C ASP A 127 14.86 8.17 4.45
N ASP A 128 15.16 9.45 4.61
CA ASP A 128 14.63 10.53 3.79
C ASP A 128 15.04 10.35 2.32
N VAL A 129 16.31 10.02 2.07
CA VAL A 129 16.84 9.74 0.72
C VAL A 129 16.17 8.48 0.15
N ARG A 130 16.06 7.42 0.94
CA ARG A 130 15.38 6.18 0.53
C ARG A 130 13.90 6.42 0.23
N THR A 131 13.23 7.24 1.03
CA THR A 131 11.81 7.57 0.90
C THR A 131 11.55 8.35 -0.38
N ALA A 132 12.40 9.31 -0.74
CA ALA A 132 12.27 10.01 -2.02
C ALA A 132 12.39 9.07 -3.24
N ALA A 133 13.34 8.13 -3.20
CA ALA A 133 13.49 7.11 -4.23
C ALA A 133 12.27 6.16 -4.29
N ARG A 134 11.79 5.69 -3.13
CA ARG A 134 10.59 4.85 -3.01
C ARG A 134 9.35 5.55 -3.56
N VAL A 135 9.15 6.82 -3.21
CA VAL A 135 8.02 7.63 -3.70
C VAL A 135 8.02 7.68 -5.22
N THR A 136 9.18 7.93 -5.82
CA THR A 136 9.34 8.01 -7.27
C THR A 136 9.01 6.67 -7.95
N ALA A 137 9.64 5.59 -7.49
CA ALA A 137 9.47 4.26 -8.09
C ALA A 137 8.05 3.71 -7.93
N LEU A 138 7.44 3.83 -6.74
CA LEU A 138 6.08 3.35 -6.50
C LEU A 138 5.04 4.19 -7.23
N ARG A 139 5.28 5.49 -7.41
CA ARG A 139 4.41 6.37 -8.21
C ARG A 139 4.40 5.94 -9.67
N GLU A 140 5.56 5.73 -10.28
CA GLU A 140 5.67 5.23 -11.66
C GLU A 140 4.99 3.86 -11.81
N ARG A 141 5.25 2.95 -10.86
CA ARG A 141 4.64 1.62 -10.84
C ARG A 141 3.12 1.69 -10.70
N MET A 142 2.60 2.59 -9.85
CA MET A 142 1.17 2.82 -9.69
C MET A 142 0.55 3.27 -11.02
N PHE A 143 1.11 4.28 -11.68
CA PHE A 143 0.59 4.76 -12.96
C PHE A 143 0.65 3.69 -14.06
N ASN A 144 1.77 2.96 -14.17
CA ASN A 144 1.89 1.85 -15.09
C ASN A 144 0.85 0.75 -14.82
N ALA A 145 0.59 0.43 -13.54
CA ALA A 145 -0.43 -0.53 -13.16
C ALA A 145 -1.84 -0.05 -13.55
N LEU A 146 -2.15 1.24 -13.37
CA LEU A 146 -3.42 1.84 -13.81
C LEU A 146 -3.60 1.75 -15.33
N GLU A 147 -2.55 2.06 -16.11
CA GLU A 147 -2.57 1.99 -17.58
C GLU A 147 -2.79 0.57 -18.13
N ASN A 148 -2.22 -0.41 -17.44
CA ASN A 148 -2.34 -1.84 -17.74
C ASN A 148 -3.55 -2.50 -17.07
N THR A 149 -4.49 -1.71 -16.55
CA THR A 149 -5.73 -2.21 -15.90
C THR A 149 -5.50 -3.12 -14.69
N ASN A 150 -4.31 -3.08 -14.12
CA ASN A 150 -3.95 -3.80 -12.90
C ASN A 150 -4.27 -2.94 -11.67
N TYR A 151 -5.57 -2.78 -11.41
CA TYR A 151 -6.07 -1.88 -10.37
C TYR A 151 -5.67 -2.31 -8.96
N LEU A 152 -5.51 -3.62 -8.75
CA LEU A 152 -5.08 -4.15 -7.46
C LEU A 152 -3.64 -3.73 -7.16
N LEU A 153 -2.72 -3.88 -8.12
CA LEU A 153 -1.34 -3.43 -7.95
C LEU A 153 -1.26 -1.91 -7.77
N ALA A 154 -2.07 -1.14 -8.50
CA ALA A 154 -2.13 0.30 -8.35
C ALA A 154 -2.59 0.72 -6.94
N ASP A 155 -3.66 0.12 -6.41
CA ASP A 155 -4.14 0.39 -5.05
C ASP A 155 -3.09 0.01 -3.99
N ILE A 156 -2.39 -1.11 -4.20
CA ILE A 156 -1.29 -1.54 -3.34
C ILE A 156 -0.15 -0.51 -3.33
N CYS A 157 0.31 -0.06 -4.51
CA CYS A 157 1.33 0.98 -4.61
C CYS A 157 0.87 2.30 -3.95
N CYS A 158 -0.38 2.69 -4.16
CA CYS A 158 -0.94 3.88 -3.53
C CYS A 158 -0.97 3.79 -1.99
N LYS A 159 -1.35 2.63 -1.44
CA LYS A 159 -1.36 2.39 0.01
C LYS A 159 0.03 2.34 0.61
N ALA A 160 1.00 1.75 -0.10
CA ALA A 160 2.40 1.71 0.32
C ALA A 160 2.97 3.12 0.52
N LEU A 161 2.56 4.07 -0.32
CA LEU A 161 2.97 5.48 -0.27
C LEU A 161 2.32 6.31 0.85
N ARG A 162 1.37 5.76 1.63
CA ARG A 162 0.53 6.55 2.53
C ARG A 162 1.29 7.36 3.57
N ASN A 163 2.36 6.81 4.12
CA ASN A 163 3.15 7.49 5.15
C ASN A 163 4.30 8.32 4.58
N ASP A 164 4.54 8.20 3.27
CA ASP A 164 5.62 8.93 2.58
C ASP A 164 5.12 10.21 1.91
N LEU A 165 3.82 10.28 1.64
CA LEU A 165 3.16 11.42 1.01
C LEU A 165 2.48 12.31 2.05
N ASN A 166 2.38 13.60 1.75
CA ASN A 166 1.48 14.47 2.49
C ASN A 166 0.01 14.10 2.21
N THR A 167 -0.89 14.52 3.11
CA THR A 167 -2.33 14.22 3.05
C THR A 167 -2.95 14.56 1.69
N THR A 168 -2.54 15.67 1.09
CA THR A 168 -3.09 16.15 -0.18
C THR A 168 -2.67 15.26 -1.35
N GLU A 169 -1.39 14.90 -1.46
CA GLU A 169 -0.89 13.99 -2.49
C GLU A 169 -1.48 12.58 -2.33
N TRP A 170 -1.54 12.09 -1.09
CA TRP A 170 -2.18 10.80 -0.80
C TRP A 170 -3.65 10.78 -1.24
N ASP A 171 -4.41 11.83 -0.89
CA ASP A 171 -5.81 11.97 -1.30
C ASP A 171 -5.95 11.95 -2.82
N ARG A 172 -5.08 12.65 -3.54
CA ARG A 172 -5.08 12.70 -5.01
C ARG A 172 -4.87 11.30 -5.59
N PHE A 173 -3.85 10.57 -5.15
CA PHE A 173 -3.54 9.22 -5.64
C PHE A 173 -4.61 8.20 -5.27
N ARG A 174 -5.13 8.26 -4.04
CA ARG A 174 -6.22 7.40 -3.60
C ARG A 174 -7.48 7.63 -4.45
N ASN A 175 -7.86 8.89 -4.67
CA ASN A 175 -9.02 9.21 -5.49
C ASN A 175 -8.84 8.80 -6.95
N LEU A 176 -7.62 8.91 -7.48
CA LEU A 176 -7.30 8.37 -8.80
C LEU A 176 -7.53 6.85 -8.84
N CYS A 177 -6.99 6.08 -7.89
CA CYS A 177 -7.17 4.63 -7.85
C CYS A 177 -8.66 4.25 -7.72
N LEU A 178 -9.42 4.94 -6.86
CA LEU A 178 -10.87 4.73 -6.72
C LEU A 178 -11.62 5.00 -8.02
N LEU A 179 -11.25 6.05 -8.75
CA LEU A 179 -11.85 6.40 -10.02
C LEU A 179 -11.61 5.29 -11.05
N TYR A 180 -10.36 4.85 -11.23
CA TYR A 180 -10.02 3.74 -12.12
C TYR A 180 -10.77 2.45 -11.78
N HIS A 181 -10.85 2.11 -10.49
CA HIS A 181 -11.60 0.95 -10.02
C HIS A 181 -13.09 1.05 -10.39
N SER A 182 -13.71 2.23 -10.20
CA SER A 182 -15.13 2.44 -10.52
C SER A 182 -15.46 2.30 -12.01
N TYR A 183 -14.56 2.72 -12.90
CA TYR A 183 -14.76 2.62 -14.35
C TYR A 183 -14.53 1.20 -14.88
N SER A 184 -13.62 0.44 -14.27
CA SER A 184 -13.34 -0.94 -14.67
C SER A 184 -14.56 -1.87 -14.60
N PHE A 185 -15.45 -1.63 -13.63
CA PHE A 185 -16.70 -2.37 -13.49
C PHE A 185 -17.67 -2.21 -14.68
N HIS A 186 -17.47 -1.18 -15.51
CA HIS A 186 -18.30 -0.91 -16.68
C HIS A 186 -17.74 -1.50 -17.98
N GLY A 187 -16.63 -2.26 -17.93
CA GLY A 187 -16.11 -3.03 -19.08
C GLY A 187 -15.49 -2.19 -20.20
N GLN A 188 -15.20 -0.91 -19.94
CA GLN A 188 -14.52 -0.01 -20.87
C GLN A 188 -13.20 0.44 -20.26
N LYS A 189 -12.14 0.54 -21.07
CA LYS A 189 -10.91 1.24 -20.65
C LYS A 189 -11.26 2.73 -20.52
N PRO A 190 -11.24 3.31 -19.33
CA PRO A 190 -11.63 4.70 -19.18
C PRO A 190 -10.60 5.62 -19.85
N ASP A 191 -11.07 6.61 -20.60
CA ASP A 191 -10.22 7.75 -20.98
C ASP A 191 -10.02 8.61 -19.73
N MET A 192 -8.80 8.53 -19.22
CA MET A 192 -8.40 9.14 -17.97
C MET A 192 -7.42 10.27 -18.19
N SER A 193 -7.44 10.92 -19.37
CA SER A 193 -6.76 12.20 -19.52
C SER A 193 -7.27 13.19 -18.47
N SER A 194 -6.41 14.13 -18.04
CA SER A 194 -6.80 15.17 -17.08
C SER A 194 -8.04 15.94 -17.53
N ASP A 195 -8.19 16.13 -18.84
CA ASP A 195 -9.34 16.79 -19.45
C ASP A 195 -10.61 15.94 -19.40
N ALA A 196 -10.51 14.63 -19.68
CA ALA A 196 -11.66 13.73 -19.55
C ALA A 196 -12.17 13.68 -18.11
N ILE A 197 -11.27 13.56 -17.12
CA ILE A 197 -11.65 13.55 -15.69
C ILE A 197 -12.28 14.89 -15.27
N PHE A 198 -11.73 16.02 -15.73
CA PHE A 198 -12.30 17.33 -15.44
C PHE A 198 -13.72 17.47 -16.02
N ASN A 199 -13.94 17.02 -17.26
CA ASN A 199 -15.28 17.01 -17.87
C ASN A 199 -16.26 16.12 -17.10
N ILE A 200 -15.81 14.96 -16.62
CA ILE A 200 -16.61 14.07 -15.76
C ILE A 200 -16.99 14.76 -14.44
N ALA A 201 -16.05 15.47 -13.81
CA ALA A 201 -16.31 16.28 -12.62
C ALA A 201 -17.47 17.26 -12.84
N LEU A 202 -17.45 18.02 -13.95
CA LEU A 202 -18.51 18.98 -14.30
C LEU A 202 -19.89 18.31 -14.45
N VAL A 203 -19.94 17.07 -14.93
CA VAL A 203 -21.20 16.30 -15.02
C VAL A 203 -21.70 15.94 -13.62
N TYR A 204 -20.81 15.51 -12.72
CA TYR A 204 -21.18 15.17 -11.35
C TYR A 204 -21.54 16.38 -10.49
N GLN A 205 -20.96 17.55 -10.76
CA GLN A 205 -21.30 18.82 -10.13
C GLN A 205 -22.80 19.12 -10.22
N LYS A 206 -23.37 18.92 -11.41
CA LYS A 206 -24.81 19.13 -11.68
C LYS A 206 -25.73 18.18 -10.92
N GLN A 207 -25.18 17.12 -10.33
CA GLN A 207 -25.93 16.09 -9.60
C GLN A 207 -25.75 16.17 -8.08
N ASP A 208 -25.02 17.16 -7.56
CA ASP A 208 -24.73 17.38 -6.14
C ASP A 208 -24.17 16.13 -5.43
N LYS A 209 -23.06 15.59 -5.97
CA LYS A 209 -22.42 14.37 -5.45
C LYS A 209 -20.95 14.65 -5.17
N GLY A 210 -20.47 14.21 -4.01
CA GLY A 210 -19.03 14.23 -3.64
C GLY A 210 -18.07 13.51 -4.62
N LYS A 211 -18.60 12.88 -5.68
CA LYS A 211 -17.86 12.33 -6.82
C LYS A 211 -17.14 13.41 -7.63
N GLU A 212 -17.66 14.64 -7.69
CA GLU A 212 -16.97 15.76 -8.36
C GLU A 212 -15.60 16.02 -7.72
N VAL A 213 -15.57 16.19 -6.39
CA VAL A 213 -14.34 16.42 -5.63
C VAL A 213 -13.33 15.29 -5.85
N MET A 214 -13.80 14.04 -5.86
CA MET A 214 -12.96 12.88 -6.18
C MET A 214 -12.34 12.99 -7.58
N CYS A 215 -13.14 13.35 -8.60
CA CYS A 215 -12.66 13.51 -9.98
C CYS A 215 -11.65 14.66 -10.08
N LEU A 216 -11.92 15.83 -9.49
CA LEU A 216 -11.00 16.96 -9.52
C LEU A 216 -9.66 16.63 -8.83
N LYS A 217 -9.69 15.94 -7.68
CA LYS A 217 -8.48 15.44 -7.01
C LYS A 217 -7.71 14.42 -7.88
N ALA A 218 -8.41 13.56 -8.62
CA ALA A 218 -7.78 12.64 -9.57
C ALA A 218 -7.16 13.37 -10.77
N ALA A 219 -7.80 14.42 -11.30
CA ALA A 219 -7.23 15.25 -12.36
C ALA A 219 -5.92 15.93 -11.92
N LEU A 220 -5.88 16.44 -10.68
CA LEU A 220 -4.67 17.01 -10.08
C LEU A 220 -3.59 15.96 -9.77
N ALA A 221 -3.96 14.68 -9.59
CA ALA A 221 -3.00 13.60 -9.46
C ALA A 221 -2.20 13.38 -10.75
N LEU A 222 -2.87 13.49 -11.91
CA LEU A 222 -2.27 13.32 -13.23
C LEU A 222 -1.49 14.55 -13.68
N ASN A 223 -2.02 15.74 -13.40
CA ASN A 223 -1.38 17.00 -13.70
C ASN A 223 -1.56 17.99 -12.54
N PRO A 224 -0.55 18.12 -11.65
CA PRO A 224 -0.61 19.06 -10.53
C PRO A 224 -0.73 20.53 -10.94
N GLN A 225 -0.39 20.89 -12.18
CA GLN A 225 -0.51 22.25 -12.72
C GLN A 225 -1.87 22.51 -13.38
N ASN A 226 -2.86 21.63 -13.20
CA ASN A 226 -4.20 21.84 -13.74
C ASN A 226 -4.95 22.95 -12.95
N GLU A 227 -4.72 24.20 -13.33
CA GLU A 227 -5.28 25.40 -12.68
C GLU A 227 -6.82 25.38 -12.62
N ARG A 228 -7.48 24.77 -13.62
CA ARG A 228 -8.94 24.65 -13.65
C ARG A 228 -9.43 23.73 -12.54
N ALA A 229 -8.85 22.54 -12.43
CA ALA A 229 -9.20 21.60 -11.37
C ALA A 229 -8.86 22.15 -9.98
N GLU A 230 -7.75 22.87 -9.86
CA GLU A 230 -7.34 23.49 -8.60
C GLU A 230 -8.28 24.63 -8.17
N SER A 231 -8.71 25.50 -9.09
CA SER A 231 -9.62 26.61 -8.75
C SER A 231 -11.00 26.14 -8.30
N CYS A 232 -11.50 25.02 -8.84
CA CYS A 232 -12.79 24.44 -8.41
C CYS A 232 -12.75 23.77 -7.02
N LEU A 233 -11.57 23.53 -6.43
CA LEU A 233 -11.41 22.91 -5.11
C LEU A 233 -11.15 23.93 -3.98
N ARG A 234 -10.91 25.21 -4.30
CA ARG A 234 -10.66 26.30 -3.34
C ARG A 234 -11.96 26.98 -2.96
#